data_AF-A0A4Y3WRN2-F1
#
_entry.id   AF-A0A4Y3WRN2-F1
#
_cell.length_a   1.000
_cell.length_b   1.000
_cell.length_c   1.000
_cell.angle_alpha   90.00
_cell.angle_beta   90.00
_cell.angle_gamma   90.00
#
_symmetry.space_group_name_H-M   'P 1'
#
loop_
_entity.id
_entity.type
_entity.pdbx_description
1 polymer ?
#
loop_
_entity_poly.entity_id
_entity_poly.type
_entity_poly.pdbx_seq_one_letter_code
_entity_poly.pdbx_strand_id
1 'polypeptide(L)'
;MVTHRVVEVLPGPGFRTRGDANPDPDPGVVTVADVRGVLWYSVPWVGRGMELARTPAGLLVVGGGVLLLLGAGLLVPRRERAGT
;
A
#
# COMPACT_ATOMS: atom_id res chain seq x y z
N MET A 1 2.23 -16.14 -1.49
CA MET A 1 1.16 -15.76 -2.43
C MET A 1 1.63 -14.55 -3.21
N VAL A 2 1.54 -14.59 -4.55
CA VAL A 2 1.87 -13.46 -5.42
C VAL A 2 0.59 -13.08 -6.15
N THR A 3 0.29 -11.78 -6.21
CA THR A 3 -0.88 -11.26 -6.91
C THR A 3 -0.44 -10.75 -8.28
N HIS A 4 -1.15 -11.14 -9.34
CA HIS A 4 -0.96 -10.58 -10.67
C HIS A 4 -2.23 -9.81 -11.08
N ARG A 5 -2.05 -8.72 -11.82
CA ARG A 5 -3.17 -7.93 -12.33
C ARG A 5 -3.49 -8.32 -13.76
N VAL A 6 -4.77 -8.34 -14.11
CA VAL A 6 -5.20 -8.45 -15.51
C VAL A 6 -4.74 -7.20 -16.27
N VAL A 7 -4.06 -7.40 -17.40
CA VAL A 7 -3.56 -6.31 -18.26
C VAL A 7 -4.23 -6.30 -19.63
N GLU A 8 -4.85 -7.39 -20.04
CA GLU A 8 -5.54 -7.51 -21.31
C GLU A 8 -6.66 -8.56 -21.22
N VAL A 9 -7.79 -8.28 -21.88
CA VAL A 9 -8.89 -9.23 -22.11
C VAL A 9 -8.74 -9.80 -23.50
N LEU A 10 -8.61 -11.12 -23.63
CA LEU A 10 -8.38 -11.78 -24.91
C LEU A 10 -9.71 -12.13 -25.60
N PRO A 11 -9.71 -12.40 -26.92
CA PRO A 11 -10.85 -13.01 -27.60
C PRO A 11 -11.13 -14.40 -27.02
N GLY A 12 -12.24 -14.55 -26.28
CA GLY A 12 -12.60 -15.76 -25.53
C GLY A 12 -12.60 -15.55 -24.01
N PRO A 13 -12.86 -16.58 -23.19
CA PRO A 13 -12.94 -16.45 -21.72
C PRO A 13 -11.54 -16.44 -21.07
N GLY A 14 -10.64 -15.56 -21.53
CA GLY A 14 -9.23 -15.54 -21.13
C GLY A 14 -8.68 -14.14 -20.87
N PHE A 15 -7.73 -14.06 -19.94
CA PHE A 15 -7.03 -12.85 -19.54
C PHE A 15 -5.53 -13.07 -19.61
N ARG A 16 -4.79 -12.02 -20.04
CA ARG A 16 -3.36 -11.94 -19.73
C ARG A 16 -3.18 -11.21 -18.42
N THR A 17 -2.29 -11.74 -17.60
CA THR A 17 -1.90 -11.14 -16.33
C THR A 17 -0.47 -10.60 -16.39
N ARG A 18 -0.14 -9.73 -15.44
CA ARG A 18 1.22 -9.26 -15.23
C ARG A 18 1.45 -9.03 -13.75
N GLY A 19 2.59 -9.49 -13.23
CA GLY A 19 3.04 -9.13 -11.89
C GLY A 19 3.46 -7.67 -11.77
N ASP A 20 3.39 -7.11 -10.56
CA ASP A 20 3.66 -5.68 -10.34
C ASP A 20 5.12 -5.29 -10.56
N ALA A 21 6.05 -6.23 -10.42
CA ALA A 21 7.48 -6.05 -10.67
C ALA A 21 7.96 -6.69 -11.99
N ASN A 22 7.05 -7.19 -12.84
CA ASN A 22 7.38 -7.81 -14.12
C ASN A 22 7.21 -6.78 -15.25
N PRO A 23 8.25 -6.49 -16.08
CA PRO A 23 8.08 -5.58 -17.21
C PRO A 23 7.14 -6.17 -18.27
N ASP A 24 7.22 -7.48 -18.49
CA ASP A 24 6.51 -8.18 -19.54
C ASP A 24 5.23 -8.85 -19.03
N PRO A 25 4.22 -9.07 -19.90
CA PRO A 25 3.07 -9.91 -19.56
C PRO A 25 3.48 -11.33 -19.20
N ASP A 26 2.71 -11.97 -18.33
CA ASP A 26 2.93 -13.38 -18.00
C ASP A 26 2.64 -14.25 -19.24
N PRO A 27 3.42 -15.32 -19.49
CA PRO A 27 3.28 -16.13 -20.70
C PRO A 27 2.00 -16.97 -20.76
N GLY A 28 1.31 -17.16 -19.62
CA GLY A 28 0.09 -17.94 -19.51
C GLY A 28 -1.19 -17.13 -19.71
N VAL A 29 -2.27 -17.82 -20.10
CA VAL A 29 -3.63 -17.26 -20.12
C VAL A 29 -4.37 -17.73 -18.87
N VAL A 30 -4.97 -16.78 -18.16
CA VAL A 30 -5.80 -17.03 -16.98
C VAL A 30 -7.26 -17.05 -17.39
N THR A 31 -8.02 -18.06 -16.95
CA THR A 31 -9.45 -18.15 -17.28
C THR A 31 -10.30 -17.33 -16.31
N VAL A 32 -11.55 -17.04 -16.69
CA VAL A 32 -12.49 -16.33 -15.81
C VAL A 32 -12.71 -17.07 -14.47
N ALA A 33 -12.69 -18.41 -14.48
CA ALA A 33 -12.90 -19.22 -13.27
C ALA A 33 -11.78 -19.06 -12.23
N ASP A 34 -10.60 -18.64 -12.66
CA ASP A 34 -9.42 -18.48 -11.80
C ASP A 34 -9.33 -17.07 -11.18
N VAL A 35 -10.19 -16.13 -11.61
CA VAL A 35 -10.22 -14.76 -11.10
C VAL A 35 -10.85 -14.75 -9.71
N ARG A 36 -10.06 -14.39 -8.69
CA ARG A 36 -10.51 -14.34 -7.29
C ARG A 36 -11.18 -13.02 -6.89
N GLY A 37 -11.04 -11.96 -7.67
CA GLY A 37 -11.61 -10.65 -7.34
C GLY A 37 -11.16 -9.53 -8.26
N VAL A 38 -11.67 -8.32 -7.97
CA VAL A 38 -11.41 -7.10 -8.74
C VAL A 38 -10.77 -6.04 -7.83
N LEU A 39 -9.84 -5.25 -8.37
CA LEU A 39 -9.24 -4.14 -7.66
C LEU A 39 -10.26 -3.01 -7.47
N TRP A 40 -10.65 -2.77 -6.22
CA TRP A 40 -11.55 -1.69 -5.83
C TRP A 40 -10.87 -0.33 -5.61
N TYR A 41 -9.63 -0.33 -5.10
CA TYR A 41 -8.91 0.90 -4.76
C TYR A 41 -7.40 0.62 -4.65
N SER A 42 -6.58 1.61 -4.99
CA SER A 42 -5.13 1.60 -4.79
C SER A 42 -4.68 2.88 -4.11
N VAL A 43 -3.77 2.77 -3.13
CA VAL A 43 -3.12 3.94 -2.51
C VAL A 43 -1.76 4.12 -3.17
N PRO A 44 -1.58 5.10 -4.06
CA PRO A 44 -0.30 5.29 -4.71
C PRO A 44 0.75 5.76 -3.69
N TRP A 45 2.03 5.51 -3.99
CA TRP A 45 3.21 5.97 -3.22
C TRP A 45 3.43 5.34 -1.83
N VAL A 46 2.46 4.62 -1.25
CA VAL A 46 2.63 3.96 0.07
C VAL A 46 3.87 3.06 0.11
N GLY A 47 4.10 2.27 -0.95
CA GLY A 47 5.29 1.43 -1.05
C GLY A 47 6.60 2.23 -0.96
N ARG A 48 6.67 3.40 -1.62
CA ARG A 48 7.84 4.29 -1.55
C ARG A 48 8.05 4.89 -0.16
N GLY A 49 6.96 5.24 0.53
CA GLY A 49 7.02 5.69 1.92
C GLY A 49 7.59 4.60 2.85
N MET A 50 7.17 3.35 2.64
CA MET A 50 7.72 2.20 3.35
C MET A 50 9.20 1.97 3.03
N GLU A 51 9.62 2.11 1.77
CA GLU A 51 11.03 2.01 1.39
C GLU A 51 11.88 3.09 2.06
N LEU A 52 11.39 4.34 2.08
CA LEU A 52 12.06 5.43 2.76
C LEU A 52 12.23 5.13 4.25
N ALA A 53 11.19 4.62 4.91
CA ALA A 53 11.23 4.23 6.33
C ALA A 53 12.20 3.08 6.64
N ARG A 54 12.68 2.35 5.63
CA ARG A 54 13.73 1.33 5.78
C ARG A 54 15.15 1.89 5.68
N THR A 55 15.31 3.18 5.35
CA THR A 55 16.62 3.84 5.34
C THR A 55 16.98 4.41 6.72
N PRO A 56 18.26 4.52 7.10
CA PRO A 56 18.65 5.12 8.37
C PRO A 56 18.10 6.54 8.58
N ALA A 57 18.15 7.37 7.53
CA ALA A 57 17.59 8.72 7.57
C ALA A 57 16.06 8.71 7.73
N GLY A 58 15.36 7.85 7.00
CA GLY A 58 13.91 7.71 7.12
C GLY A 58 13.47 7.20 8.50
N LEU A 59 14.22 6.29 9.11
CA LEU A 59 13.99 5.85 10.48
C LEU A 59 14.12 7.01 11.49
N LEU A 60 15.13 7.86 11.34
CA LEU A 60 15.28 9.05 12.21
C LEU A 60 14.12 10.03 12.03
N VAL A 61 13.68 10.27 10.80
CA VAL A 61 12.55 11.17 10.52
C VAL A 61 11.25 10.60 11.09
N VAL A 62 10.94 9.34 10.83
CA VAL A 62 9.71 8.69 11.31
C VAL A 62 9.73 8.55 12.83
N GLY A 63 10.80 8.00 13.40
CA GLY A 63 10.95 7.83 14.83
C GLY A 63 10.97 9.16 15.59
N GLY A 64 11.71 10.14 15.08
CA GLY A 64 11.74 11.51 15.63
C GLY A 64 10.36 12.17 15.58
N GLY A 65 9.63 12.05 14.47
CA GLY A 65 8.27 12.53 14.35
C GLY A 65 7.31 11.90 15.36
N VAL A 66 7.37 10.58 15.55
CA VAL A 66 6.58 9.87 16.56
C VAL A 66 6.91 10.37 17.97
N LEU A 67 8.20 10.48 18.32
CA LEU A 67 8.63 10.98 19.64
C LEU A 67 8.18 12.43 19.88
N LEU A 68 8.25 13.29 18.85
CA LEU A 68 7.77 14.67 18.93
C LEU A 68 6.25 14.74 19.17
N LEU A 69 5.47 13.91 18.47
CA LEU A 69 4.02 13.84 18.67
C LEU A 69 3.65 13.34 20.07
N LEU A 70 4.35 12.31 20.57
CA LEU A 70 4.16 11.81 21.93
C LEU A 70 4.55 12.85 22.98
N GLY A 71 5.69 13.51 22.80
CA GLY A 71 6.14 14.61 23.63
C GLY A 71 5.12 15.74 23.66
N ALA A 72 4.69 16.23 22.50
CA ALA A 72 3.66 17.26 22.40
C ALA A 72 2.36 16.82 23.12
N GLY A 73 1.91 15.59 22.93
CA GLY A 73 0.72 15.06 23.61
C GLY A 73 0.85 14.98 25.14
N LEU A 74 2.05 14.75 25.66
CA LEU A 74 2.35 14.78 27.10
C LEU A 74 2.44 16.20 27.66
N LEU A 75 2.98 17.15 26.88
CA LEU A 75 3.14 18.55 27.28
C LEU A 75 1.88 19.39 27.12
N VAL A 76 0.95 19.02 26.24
CA VAL A 76 -0.33 19.74 26.08
C VAL A 76 -1.16 19.54 27.35
N PRO A 77 -1.46 20.60 28.12
CA PRO A 77 -2.28 20.49 29.33
C PRO A 77 -3.65 19.96 28.94
N ARG A 78 -4.09 18.87 29.60
CA ARG A 78 -5.47 18.40 29.47
C ARG A 78 -6.38 19.50 30.01
N ARG A 79 -6.98 20.28 29.09
CA ARG A 79 -8.01 21.23 29.46
C ARG A 79 -9.21 20.43 29.93
N GLU A 80 -9.41 20.36 31.25
CA GLU A 80 -10.64 19.82 31.82
C GLU A 80 -11.80 20.64 31.25
N ARG A 81 -12.69 19.96 30.51
CA ARG A 81 -13.95 20.57 30.09
C ARG A 81 -14.75 20.78 31.36
N ALA A 82 -14.75 22.01 31.87
CA ALA A 82 -15.61 22.41 32.96
C ALA A 82 -17.06 22.06 32.57
N GLY A 83 -17.68 21.24 33.42
CA GLY A 83 -19.02 20.71 33.22
C GLY A 83 -20.08 21.80 33.18
N THR A 84 -21.17 21.46 32.48
CA THR A 84 -22.49 22.09 32.51
C THR A 84 -23.11 22.11 33.90
#